data_AF-A0A7U9SMQ7-F1
#
_entry.id   AF-A0A7U9SMQ7-F1
#
_cell.length_a   1.000
_cell.length_b   1.000
_cell.length_c   1.000
_cell.angle_alpha   90.00
_cell.angle_beta   90.00
_cell.angle_gamma   90.00
#
_symmetry.space_group_name_H-M   'P 1'
#
loop_
_entity.id
_entity.type
_entity.pdbx_description
1 polymer ?
#
loop_
_entity_poly.entity_id
_entity_poly.type
_entity_poly.pdbx_seq_one_letter_code
_entity_poly.pdbx_strand_id
1 'polypeptide(L)'
;MPESTSMGRKLAEAHVNMGKILFHTGVRVALAGVVVFAGIRGNPPKGAPASLTAGLVAALIALLALGWVFFPLVHWGDHLTFYEAGIIVGRQPWALEKLGEISFMDVKNNYSLFGQTYMCTQARRFNVTYIKDAKKNYNRAYFKGI
;
A
#
# COMPACT_ATOMS: atom_id res chain seq x y z
N MET A 1 -9.76 20.55 -14.37
CA MET A 1 -10.76 21.27 -13.55
C MET A 1 -10.08 21.70 -12.26
N PRO A 2 -10.10 22.99 -11.90
CA PRO A 2 -9.34 23.48 -10.75
C PRO A 2 -10.17 23.31 -9.46
N GLU A 3 -10.05 22.17 -8.79
CA GLU A 3 -10.55 21.98 -7.42
C GLU A 3 -9.51 22.39 -6.34
N SER A 4 -8.39 22.99 -6.72
CA SER A 4 -7.37 23.42 -5.76
C SER A 4 -7.78 24.66 -4.95
N THR A 5 -8.79 25.41 -5.40
CA THR A 5 -9.23 26.65 -4.73
C THR A 5 -10.27 26.40 -3.62
N SER A 6 -10.88 25.20 -3.56
CA SER A 6 -11.98 24.92 -2.63
C SER A 6 -11.54 24.34 -1.27
N MET A 7 -10.30 23.88 -1.14
CA MET A 7 -9.86 23.13 0.06
C MET A 7 -9.24 24.00 1.16
N GLY A 8 -9.00 25.28 0.90
CA GLY A 8 -8.33 26.18 1.84
C GLY A 8 -6.81 25.96 1.88
N ARG A 9 -6.16 26.40 2.96
CA ARG A 9 -4.69 26.32 3.09
C ARG A 9 -4.25 24.88 3.38
N LYS A 10 -3.10 24.50 2.83
CA LYS A 10 -2.42 23.23 3.14
C LYS A 10 -1.85 23.27 4.57
N LEU A 11 -2.23 22.29 5.39
CA LEU A 11 -1.86 22.18 6.80
C LEU A 11 -0.66 21.26 7.02
N ALA A 12 -0.66 20.10 6.38
CA ALA A 12 0.40 19.10 6.50
C ALA A 12 0.45 18.19 5.27
N GLU A 13 1.57 17.49 5.10
CA GLU A 13 1.75 16.50 4.04
C GLU A 13 2.49 15.29 4.60
N ALA A 14 1.95 14.11 4.29
CA ALA A 14 2.54 12.82 4.61
C ALA A 14 2.92 12.14 3.30
N HIS A 15 4.22 11.96 3.09
CA HIS A 15 4.75 11.30 1.91
C HIS A 15 4.85 9.80 2.09
N VAL A 16 5.05 9.10 0.99
CA VAL A 16 5.36 7.69 0.97
C VAL A 16 6.56 7.34 1.88
N ASN A 17 6.45 6.20 2.56
CA ASN A 17 7.54 5.58 3.30
C ASN A 17 8.31 4.63 2.36
N MET A 18 9.24 5.20 1.59
CA MET A 18 10.07 4.43 0.64
C MET A 18 10.83 3.30 1.33
N GLY A 19 11.34 3.55 2.55
CA GLY A 19 12.06 2.54 3.33
C GLY A 19 11.20 1.32 3.64
N LYS A 20 9.94 1.54 4.07
CA LYS A 20 8.98 0.46 4.33
C LYS A 20 8.61 -0.30 3.06
N ILE A 21 8.41 0.40 1.94
CA ILE A 21 8.13 -0.25 0.64
C ILE A 21 9.30 -1.12 0.20
N LEU A 22 10.53 -0.59 0.24
CA LEU A 22 11.72 -1.32 -0.16
C LEU A 22 11.95 -2.54 0.75
N PHE A 23 11.78 -2.38 2.06
CA PHE A 23 11.89 -3.46 3.02
C PHE A 23 10.85 -4.57 2.75
N HIS A 24 9.57 -4.22 2.59
CA HIS A 24 8.52 -5.20 2.31
C HIS A 24 8.77 -5.92 0.98
N THR A 25 9.19 -5.19 -0.06
CA THR A 25 9.51 -5.77 -1.37
C THR A 25 10.71 -6.71 -1.27
N GLY A 26 11.78 -6.29 -0.59
CA GLY A 26 12.98 -7.11 -0.38
C GLY A 26 12.69 -8.42 0.35
N VAL A 27 11.88 -8.37 1.40
CA VAL A 27 11.43 -9.58 2.13
C VAL A 27 10.61 -10.50 1.22
N ARG A 28 9.71 -9.96 0.40
CA ARG A 28 8.91 -10.76 -0.55
C ARG A 28 9.76 -11.39 -1.65
N VAL A 29 10.73 -10.65 -2.19
CA VAL A 29 11.70 -11.16 -3.16
C VAL A 29 12.53 -12.29 -2.56
N ALA A 30 13.03 -12.12 -1.33
CA ALA A 30 13.79 -13.14 -0.63
C ALA A 30 12.95 -14.42 -0.43
N LEU A 31 11.70 -14.28 0.02
CA LEU A 31 10.79 -15.42 0.20
C LEU A 31 10.51 -16.15 -1.13
N ALA A 32 10.20 -15.40 -2.19
CA ALA A 32 9.99 -15.97 -3.52
C ALA A 32 11.24 -16.70 -4.02
N GLY A 33 12.43 -16.12 -3.81
CA GLY A 33 13.71 -16.74 -4.15
C GLY A 33 13.94 -18.05 -3.42
N VAL A 34 13.65 -18.12 -2.12
CA VAL A 34 13.75 -19.36 -1.33
C VAL A 34 12.80 -20.43 -1.87
N VAL A 35 11.54 -20.08 -2.17
CA VAL A 35 10.55 -21.02 -2.71
C VAL A 35 10.98 -21.55 -4.08
N VAL A 36 11.43 -20.68 -4.98
CA VAL A 36 11.92 -21.07 -6.31
C VAL A 36 13.15 -21.97 -6.19
N PHE A 37 14.11 -21.61 -5.34
CA PHE A 37 15.32 -22.41 -5.13
C PHE A 37 15.02 -23.78 -4.53
N ALA A 38 14.14 -23.85 -3.52
CA ALA A 38 13.69 -25.10 -2.93
C ALA A 38 12.96 -25.97 -3.96
N GLY A 39 12.10 -25.38 -4.80
CA GLY A 39 11.41 -26.06 -5.88
C GLY A 39 12.37 -26.66 -6.91
N ILE A 40 13.36 -25.88 -7.37
CA ILE A 40 14.39 -26.35 -8.31
C ILE A 40 15.23 -27.46 -7.70
N ARG A 41 15.61 -27.34 -6.41
CA ARG A 41 16.40 -28.37 -5.73
C ARG A 41 15.61 -29.67 -5.55
N GLY A 42 14.34 -29.58 -5.17
CA GLY A 42 13.48 -30.75 -4.92
C GLY A 42 12.99 -31.43 -6.20
N ASN A 43 12.77 -30.65 -7.26
CA ASN A 43 12.35 -31.14 -8.56
C ASN A 43 13.05 -30.34 -9.68
N PRO A 44 14.28 -30.70 -10.04
CA PRO A 44 15.03 -29.98 -11.06
C PRO A 44 14.26 -30.01 -12.39
N PRO A 45 14.11 -28.85 -13.06
CA PRO A 45 13.35 -28.78 -14.30
C PRO A 45 14.02 -29.66 -15.36
N LYS A 46 13.34 -30.74 -15.76
CA LYS A 46 13.80 -31.65 -16.81
C LYS A 46 12.97 -31.40 -18.06
N GLY A 47 13.55 -30.69 -19.03
CA GLY A 47 12.97 -30.52 -20.36
C GLY A 47 11.81 -29.52 -20.47
N ALA A 48 11.10 -29.59 -21.58
CA ALA A 48 9.96 -28.74 -21.92
C ALA A 48 8.72 -29.08 -21.07
N PRO A 49 7.77 -28.14 -20.90
CA PRO A 49 6.53 -28.40 -20.19
C PRO A 49 5.77 -29.59 -20.80
N ALA A 50 5.17 -30.41 -19.93
CA ALA A 50 4.47 -31.63 -20.33
C ALA A 50 3.30 -31.39 -21.31
N SER A 51 2.76 -30.17 -21.35
CA SER A 51 1.77 -29.71 -22.32
C SER A 51 1.74 -28.18 -22.41
N LEU A 52 1.12 -27.65 -23.48
CA LEU A 52 0.87 -26.22 -23.64
C LEU A 52 0.08 -25.65 -22.44
N THR A 53 -0.96 -26.38 -22.01
CA THR A 53 -1.80 -25.99 -20.86
C THR A 53 -1.00 -25.93 -19.57
N ALA A 54 -0.11 -26.89 -19.32
CA ALA A 54 0.77 -26.87 -18.15
C ALA A 54 1.72 -25.66 -18.16
N GLY A 55 2.26 -25.31 -19.33
CA GLY A 55 3.05 -24.10 -19.53
C GLY A 55 2.26 -22.82 -19.24
N LEU A 56 1.03 -22.73 -19.74
CA LEU A 56 0.15 -21.57 -19.49
C LEU A 56 -0.20 -21.40 -18.01
N VAL A 57 -0.53 -22.50 -17.32
CA VAL A 57 -0.82 -22.46 -15.88
C VAL A 57 0.41 -22.02 -15.09
N ALA A 58 1.59 -22.55 -15.41
CA ALA A 58 2.84 -22.12 -14.77
C ALA A 58 3.12 -20.62 -15.00
N ALA A 59 2.89 -20.12 -16.21
CA ALA A 59 3.04 -18.70 -16.52
C ALA A 59 2.05 -17.83 -15.72
N LEU A 60 0.79 -18.24 -15.60
CA LEU A 60 -0.21 -17.52 -14.80
C LEU A 60 0.17 -17.47 -13.31
N ILE A 61 0.64 -18.58 -12.75
CA ILE A 61 1.11 -18.64 -11.36
C ILE A 61 2.30 -17.69 -11.18
N ALA A 62 3.26 -17.70 -12.12
CA ALA A 62 4.41 -16.80 -12.08
C ALA A 62 3.97 -15.32 -12.13
N LEU A 63 3.01 -14.96 -12.98
CA LEU A 63 2.47 -13.60 -13.06
C LEU A 63 1.78 -13.17 -11.77
N LEU A 64 0.96 -14.04 -11.16
CA LEU A 64 0.33 -13.77 -9.87
C LEU A 64 1.37 -13.61 -8.75
N ALA A 65 2.42 -14.45 -8.75
CA ALA A 65 3.52 -14.35 -7.80
C ALA A 65 4.28 -13.02 -7.96
N LEU A 66 4.58 -12.59 -9.19
CA LEU A 66 5.20 -11.29 -9.46
C LEU A 66 4.31 -10.15 -8.97
N GLY A 67 3.01 -10.20 -9.26
CA GLY A 67 2.04 -9.23 -8.76
C GLY A 67 2.04 -9.14 -7.23
N TRP A 68 2.13 -10.27 -6.53
CA TRP A 68 2.25 -10.30 -5.08
C TRP A 68 3.61 -9.76 -4.59
N VAL A 69 4.73 -10.14 -5.20
CA VAL A 69 6.07 -9.68 -4.80
C VAL A 69 6.19 -8.17 -4.92
N PHE A 70 5.73 -7.61 -6.04
CA PHE A 70 5.85 -6.19 -6.36
C PHE A 70 4.66 -5.34 -5.92
N PHE A 71 3.65 -5.92 -5.27
CA PHE A 71 2.49 -5.18 -4.75
C PHE A 71 2.87 -3.94 -3.92
N PRO A 72 3.87 -3.97 -3.01
CA PRO A 72 4.25 -2.78 -2.25
C PRO A 72 4.69 -1.60 -3.13
N LEU A 73 5.23 -1.86 -4.33
CA LEU A 73 5.71 -0.82 -5.25
C LEU A 73 4.58 0.01 -5.84
N VAL A 74 3.36 -0.52 -5.91
CA VAL A 74 2.17 0.22 -6.37
C VAL A 74 1.92 1.47 -5.51
N HIS A 75 2.35 1.43 -4.24
CA HIS A 75 2.20 2.52 -3.30
C HIS A 75 3.33 3.57 -3.36
N TRP A 76 4.26 3.48 -4.32
CA TRP A 76 5.35 4.47 -4.47
C TRP A 76 4.87 5.90 -4.70
N GLY A 77 3.71 6.07 -5.34
CA GLY A 77 3.10 7.38 -5.61
C GLY A 77 2.14 7.87 -4.52
N ASP A 78 1.94 7.08 -3.46
CA ASP A 78 0.97 7.42 -2.43
C ASP A 78 1.46 8.60 -1.59
N HIS A 79 0.58 9.57 -1.43
CA HIS A 79 0.78 10.70 -0.56
C HIS A 79 -0.56 11.10 0.03
N LEU A 80 -0.50 11.78 1.17
CA LEU A 80 -1.68 12.25 1.86
C LEU A 80 -1.45 13.69 2.27
N THR A 81 -2.24 14.59 1.70
CA THR A 81 -2.12 16.02 1.93
C THR A 81 -3.34 16.51 2.68
N PHE A 82 -3.12 17.21 3.79
CA PHE A 82 -4.17 17.72 4.65
C PHE A 82 -4.37 19.21 4.38
N TYR A 83 -5.62 19.61 4.21
CA TYR A 83 -6.07 20.99 4.01
C TYR A 83 -7.11 21.37 5.06
N GLU A 84 -7.48 22.64 5.14
CA GLU A 84 -8.45 23.13 6.12
C GLU A 84 -9.85 22.53 5.93
N ALA A 85 -10.32 22.38 4.68
CA ALA A 85 -11.66 21.86 4.37
C ALA A 85 -11.66 20.40 3.85
N GLY A 86 -10.48 19.76 3.75
CA GLY A 86 -10.37 18.48 3.05
C GLY A 86 -9.04 17.78 3.17
N ILE A 87 -8.98 16.57 2.60
CA ILE A 87 -7.79 15.73 2.51
C ILE A 87 -7.67 15.26 1.07
N ILE A 88 -6.46 15.32 0.52
CA ILE A 88 -6.13 14.67 -0.75
C ILE A 88 -5.46 13.33 -0.43
N VAL A 89 -6.05 12.24 -0.90
CA VAL A 89 -5.49 10.89 -0.78
C VAL A 89 -5.05 10.42 -2.16
N GLY A 90 -3.76 10.28 -2.37
CA GLY A 90 -3.18 10.04 -3.70
C GLY A 90 -3.56 11.19 -4.64
N ARG A 91 -4.38 10.92 -5.66
CA ARG A 91 -4.83 11.95 -6.62
C ARG A 91 -6.27 12.41 -6.42
N GLN A 92 -6.96 11.93 -5.39
CA GLN A 92 -8.38 12.17 -5.20
C GLN A 92 -8.63 13.14 -4.04
N PRO A 93 -9.29 14.28 -4.29
CA PRO A 93 -9.74 15.20 -3.25
C PRO A 93 -10.93 14.64 -2.47
N TRP A 94 -10.91 14.80 -1.15
CA TRP A 94 -12.02 14.45 -0.26
C TRP A 94 -12.32 15.60 0.70
N ALA A 95 -13.57 16.06 0.74
CA ALA A 95 -14.02 17.04 1.73
C ALA A 95 -14.16 16.39 3.11
N LEU A 96 -13.80 17.10 4.18
CA LEU A 96 -13.90 16.58 5.56
C LEU A 96 -15.33 16.21 5.93
N GLU A 97 -16.32 17.02 5.51
CA GLU A 97 -17.74 16.75 5.72
C GLU A 97 -18.18 15.40 5.15
N LYS A 98 -17.61 15.00 3.99
CA LYS A 98 -17.89 13.71 3.35
C LYS A 98 -17.15 12.55 4.00
N LEU A 99 -15.97 12.80 4.56
CA LEU A 99 -15.19 11.77 5.26
C LEU A 99 -15.82 11.45 6.63
N GLY A 100 -16.46 12.42 7.27
CA GLY A 100 -17.02 12.26 8.61
C GLY A 100 -15.91 12.06 9.64
N GLU A 101 -16.17 11.23 10.66
CA GLU A 101 -15.18 10.92 11.68
C GLU A 101 -14.00 10.12 11.12
N ILE A 102 -12.78 10.62 11.34
CA ILE A 102 -11.54 10.00 10.87
C ILE A 102 -10.83 9.35 12.06
N SER A 103 -10.64 8.04 11.97
CA SER A 103 -9.89 7.24 12.93
C SER A 103 -8.77 6.46 12.23
N PHE A 104 -7.74 6.06 12.99
CA PHE A 104 -6.63 5.27 12.48
C PHE A 104 -6.64 3.89 13.14
N MET A 105 -6.66 2.85 12.32
CA MET A 105 -6.66 1.46 12.76
C MET A 105 -5.39 0.76 12.27
N ASP A 106 -4.57 0.33 13.22
CA ASP A 106 -3.41 -0.52 12.95
C ASP A 106 -3.79 -1.99 13.10
N VAL A 107 -3.81 -2.70 11.98
CA VAL A 107 -4.12 -4.13 11.91
C VAL A 107 -2.82 -4.91 11.85
N LYS A 108 -2.51 -5.62 12.93
CA LYS A 108 -1.49 -6.68 12.94
C LYS A 108 -2.22 -8.00 12.77
N ASN A 109 -2.15 -8.57 11.58
CA ASN A 109 -2.81 -9.84 11.30
C ASN A 109 -1.81 -10.99 11.51
N ASN A 110 -2.18 -12.04 12.25
CA ASN A 110 -1.27 -13.18 12.52
C ASN A 110 -0.82 -13.90 11.24
N TYR A 111 -1.57 -13.77 10.14
CA TYR A 111 -1.29 -14.37 8.84
C TYR A 111 -0.50 -13.46 7.88
N SER A 112 -0.17 -12.23 8.29
CA SER A 112 0.62 -11.29 7.50
C SER A 112 1.87 -10.90 8.26
N LEU A 113 3.05 -11.13 7.66
CA LEU A 113 4.34 -10.66 8.18
C LEU A 113 4.40 -9.12 8.31
N PHE A 114 3.43 -8.41 7.71
CA PHE A 114 3.40 -6.97 7.65
C PHE A 114 2.15 -6.42 8.32
N GLY A 115 2.33 -5.47 9.23
CA GLY A 115 1.24 -4.67 9.79
C GLY A 115 0.67 -3.70 8.75
N GLN A 116 -0.65 -3.56 8.75
CA GLN A 116 -1.39 -2.67 7.88
C GLN A 116 -1.96 -1.51 8.69
N THR A 117 -1.90 -0.31 8.15
CA THR A 117 -2.48 0.89 8.76
C THR A 117 -3.58 1.39 7.85
N TYR A 118 -4.78 1.55 8.40
CA TYR A 118 -5.94 2.08 7.69
C TYR A 118 -6.37 3.41 8.30
N MET A 119 -6.66 4.38 7.44
CA MET A 119 -7.43 5.57 7.79
C MET A 119 -8.90 5.24 7.56
N CYS A 120 -9.62 5.03 8.65
CA CYS A 120 -11.03 4.68 8.66
C CYS A 120 -11.85 5.97 8.70
N THR A 121 -12.68 6.17 7.68
CA THR A 121 -13.63 7.28 7.58
C THR A 121 -15.02 6.70 7.38
N GLN A 122 -16.07 7.50 7.58
CA GLN A 122 -17.45 7.05 7.36
C GLN A 122 -17.73 6.73 5.89
N ALA A 123 -17.08 7.43 4.96
CA ALA A 123 -17.19 7.15 3.54
C ALA A 123 -16.43 5.88 3.13
N ARG A 124 -15.19 5.72 3.58
CA ARG A 124 -14.33 4.60 3.16
C ARG A 124 -13.14 4.37 4.11
N ARG A 125 -12.61 3.15 4.07
CA ARG A 125 -11.29 2.82 4.64
C ARG A 125 -10.19 3.01 3.59
N PHE A 126 -9.27 3.92 3.85
CA PHE A 126 -8.09 4.14 3.01
C PHE A 126 -6.91 3.37 3.56
N ASN A 127 -6.24 2.60 2.71
CA ASN A 127 -5.00 1.94 3.09
C ASN A 127 -3.87 2.97 3.08
N VAL A 128 -3.34 3.29 4.27
CA VAL A 128 -2.24 4.25 4.45
C VAL A 128 -0.98 3.57 4.97
N THR A 129 -0.89 2.24 4.81
CA THR A 129 0.21 1.39 5.33
C THR A 129 1.60 1.88 4.92
N TYR A 130 1.71 2.42 3.71
CA TYR A 130 2.97 2.87 3.14
C TYR A 130 3.13 4.40 3.18
N ILE A 131 2.26 5.11 3.90
CA ILE A 131 2.39 6.56 4.09
C ILE A 131 3.11 6.81 5.41
N LYS A 132 4.20 7.58 5.36
CA LYS A 132 5.03 7.88 6.53
C LYS A 132 4.28 8.82 7.47
N ASP A 133 4.20 8.43 8.75
CA ASP A 133 3.69 9.28 9.82
C ASP A 133 2.26 9.83 9.57
N ALA A 134 1.40 9.09 8.85
CA ALA A 134 0.07 9.54 8.45
C ALA A 134 -0.78 10.03 9.65
N LYS A 135 -0.86 9.23 10.72
CA LYS A 135 -1.58 9.58 11.96
C LYS A 135 -0.98 10.82 12.65
N LYS A 136 0.35 10.93 12.68
CA LYS A 136 1.04 12.06 13.32
C LYS A 136 0.79 13.36 12.55
N ASN A 137 0.81 13.31 11.21
CA ASN A 137 0.51 14.46 10.37
C ASN A 137 -0.96 14.87 10.44
N TYR A 138 -1.89 13.90 10.54
CA TYR A 138 -3.31 14.17 10.80
C TYR A 138 -3.51 14.90 12.13
N ASN A 139 -2.94 14.38 13.23
CA ASN A 139 -3.02 15.03 14.54
C ASN A 139 -2.41 16.43 14.50
N ARG A 140 -1.28 16.61 13.80
CA ARG A 140 -0.64 17.91 13.62
C ARG A 140 -1.49 18.90 12.81
N ALA A 141 -2.27 18.42 11.85
CA ALA A 141 -3.09 19.26 10.99
C ALA A 141 -4.35 19.74 11.71
N TYR A 142 -5.08 18.85 12.39
CA TYR A 142 -6.42 19.15 12.91
C TYR A 142 -6.51 19.27 14.43
N PHE A 143 -5.51 18.79 15.18
CA PHE A 143 -5.52 18.78 16.64
C PHE A 143 -4.38 19.58 17.25
N LYS A 144 -3.65 20.38 16.44
CA LYS A 144 -2.66 21.34 16.97
C LYS A 144 -3.41 22.46 17.70
N GLY A 145 -3.53 22.31 19.02
CA GLY A 145 -4.23 23.25 19.91
C GLY A 145 -4.75 22.64 21.21
N ILE A 146 -4.57 21.34 21.46
CA ILE A 146 -4.81 20.68 22.76
C ILE A 146 -3.47 20.20 23.33
#